data_AF-A0A392NR04-F1
#
_entry.id   AF-A0A392NR04-F1
#
_cell.length_a   1.000
_cell.length_b   1.000
_cell.length_c   1.000
_cell.angle_alpha   90.00
_cell.angle_beta   90.00
_cell.angle_gamma   90.00
#
_symmetry.space_group_name_H-M   'P 1'
#
loop_
_entity.id
_entity.type
_entity.pdbx_description
1 polymer ?
#
loop_
_entity_poly.entity_id
_entity_poly.type
_entity_poly.pdbx_seq_one_letter_code
_entity_poly.pdbx_strand_id
1 'polypeptide(L)' 'CNIGEGGIALAEANLANPTALLLSSVTMLRHLDLHDKAESIQNAILNTIAEGKYRTADLGGSSKTTEFTKAIIDHL' A
#
# COMPACT_ATOMS: atom_id res chain seq x y z
N CYS A 1 14.20 7.04 6.66
CA CYS A 1 13.21 7.86 5.94
C CYS A 1 12.97 9.11 6.76
N ASN A 2 13.33 10.30 6.26
CA ASN A 2 13.14 11.56 6.97
C ASN A 2 11.63 11.83 7.07
N ILE A 3 11.04 11.56 8.23
CA ILE A 3 9.64 11.89 8.49
C ILE A 3 9.60 13.38 8.88
N GLY A 4 9.82 14.25 7.90
CA GLY A 4 9.63 15.69 8.06
C GLY A 4 8.13 16.02 8.08
N GLU A 5 7.79 17.21 8.58
CA GLU A 5 6.41 17.71 8.79
C GLU A 5 5.45 17.50 7.60
N GLY A 6 5.95 17.41 6.36
CA GLY A 6 5.16 17.07 5.18
C GLY A 6 4.59 15.64 5.13
N GLY A 7 5.20 14.67 5.84
CA GLY A 7 4.70 13.29 5.90
C GLY A 7 3.46 13.12 6.78
N ILE A 8 3.31 13.96 7.81
CA ILE A 8 2.17 13.94 8.73
C ILE A 8 0.92 14.48 8.01
N ALA A 9 1.06 15.55 7.22
CA ALA A 9 -0.03 16.12 6.43
C ALA A 9 -0.59 15.14 5.38
N LEU A 10 0.25 14.28 4.79
CA LEU A 10 -0.19 13.28 3.81
C LEU A 10 -0.94 12.10 4.45
N ALA A 11 -0.54 11.70 5.67
CA ALA A 11 -1.20 10.64 6.42
C ALA A 11 -2.60 11.07 6.91
N GLU A 12 -2.76 12.31 7.37
CA GLU A 12 -4.06 12.87 7.75
C GLU A 12 -4.97 13.13 6.54
N ALA A 13 -4.40 13.39 5.36
CA ALA A 13 -5.16 13.70 4.14
C ALA A 13 -5.64 12.48 3.34
N ASN A 14 -5.32 11.23 3.75
CA ASN A 14 -5.54 10.02 2.92
C ASN A 14 -4.90 10.13 1.52
N LEU A 15 -3.75 10.79 1.42
CA LEU A 15 -3.02 11.00 0.16
C LEU A 15 -1.71 10.21 0.08
N ALA A 16 -1.30 9.58 1.18
CA ALA A 16 -0.08 8.78 1.22
C ALA A 16 -0.28 7.41 0.56
N ASN A 17 0.69 6.98 -0.24
CA ASN A 17 0.78 5.63 -0.75
C ASN A 17 1.03 4.62 0.38
N PRO A 18 0.10 3.69 0.68
CA PRO A 18 0.29 2.71 1.74
C PRO A 18 1.22 1.55 1.34
N THR A 19 1.68 1.48 0.07
CA THR A 19 2.48 0.36 -0.47
C THR A 19 3.74 0.09 0.35
N ALA A 20 4.48 1.12 0.77
CA ALA A 20 5.72 0.94 1.54
C ALA A 20 5.46 0.25 2.89
N LEU A 21 4.37 0.62 3.57
CA LEU A 21 3.96 0.00 4.82
C LEU A 21 3.49 -1.44 4.59
N LEU A 22 2.67 -1.66 3.58
CA LEU A 22 2.13 -2.99 3.26
C LEU A 22 3.22 -3.99 2.87
N LEU A 23 4.21 -3.59 2.07
CA LEU A 23 5.36 -4.43 1.72
C LEU A 23 6.24 -4.72 2.94
N SER A 24 6.34 -3.79 3.88
CA SER A 24 7.02 -4.03 5.17
C SER A 24 6.27 -5.09 5.98
N SER A 25 4.94 -5.04 6.02
CA SER A 25 4.11 -6.07 6.66
C SER A 25 4.21 -7.44 5.98
N VAL A 26 4.28 -7.49 4.64
CA VAL A 26 4.55 -8.73 3.89
C VAL A 26 5.90 -9.33 4.27
N THR A 27 6.93 -8.49 4.40
CA THR A 27 8.27 -8.93 4.82
C THR A 27 8.26 -9.46 6.27
N MET A 28 7.48 -8.83 7.15
CA MET A 28 7.24 -9.33 8.51
C MET A 28 6.53 -10.69 8.51
N LEU A 29 5.49 -10.88 7.68
CA LEU A 29 4.80 -12.17 7.57
C LEU A 29 5.73 -13.28 7.09
N ARG A 30 6.61 -12.99 6.12
CA ARG A 30 7.68 -13.92 5.69
C ARG A 30 8.65 -14.25 6.82
N HIS A 31 8.97 -13.28 7.67
CA HIS A 31 9.84 -13.49 8.83
C HIS A 31 9.18 -14.37 9.93
N LEU A 32 7.85 -14.39 9.99
CA LEU A 32 7.07 -15.25 10.89
C LEU A 32 6.72 -16.62 10.29
N ASP A 33 7.35 -17.01 9.18
CA ASP A 33 7.06 -18.22 8.41
C ASP A 33 5.62 -18.33 7.86
N LEU A 34 4.90 -17.20 7.75
CA LEU A 34 3.56 -17.12 7.17
C LEU A 34 3.61 -16.82 5.67
N HIS A 35 4.34 -17.66 4.93
CA HIS A 35 4.65 -17.43 3.50
C HIS A 35 3.41 -17.36 2.62
N ASP A 36 2.43 -18.27 2.79
CA ASP A 36 1.20 -18.30 1.98
C ASP A 36 0.39 -17.00 2.09
N LYS A 37 0.28 -16.46 3.31
CA LYS A 37 -0.42 -15.19 3.58
C LYS A 37 0.36 -14.02 3.01
N ALA A 38 1.68 -14.05 3.15
CA ALA A 38 2.55 -13.02 2.60
C ALA A 38 2.45 -12.96 1.07
N GLU A 39 2.42 -14.12 0.40
CA GLU A 39 2.33 -14.21 -1.06
C GLU A 39 0.97 -13.74 -1.58
N SER A 40 -0.14 -14.17 -0.96
CA SER A 40 -1.49 -13.69 -1.30
C SER A 40 -1.59 -12.15 -1.20
N ILE A 41 -1.14 -11.58 -0.09
CA ILE A 41 -1.15 -10.12 0.12
C ILE A 41 -0.21 -9.41 -0.87
N GLN A 42 0.98 -9.95 -1.10
CA GLN A 42 1.93 -9.37 -2.05
C GLN A 42 1.35 -9.35 -3.48
N ASN A 43 0.71 -10.44 -3.91
CA ASN A 43 0.10 -10.54 -5.22
C ASN A 43 -1.07 -9.56 -5.37
N ALA A 44 -1.93 -9.42 -4.35
CA ALA A 44 -3.02 -8.45 -4.36
C ALA A 44 -2.52 -7.00 -4.48
N ILE A 45 -1.44 -6.65 -3.76
CA ILE A 45 -0.78 -5.33 -3.85
C ILE A 45 -0.21 -5.11 -5.25
N LEU A 46 0.52 -6.08 -5.79
CA LEU A 46 1.13 -5.95 -7.12
C LEU A 46 0.08 -5.83 -8.22
N ASN A 47 -1.01 -6.59 -8.15
CA ASN A 47 -2.13 -6.50 -9.09
C ASN A 47 -2.78 -5.11 -9.05
N THR A 48 -3.04 -4.58 -7.86
CA THR A 48 -3.62 -3.24 -7.68
C THR A 48 -2.74 -2.15 -8.29
N ILE A 49 -1.42 -2.26 -8.10
CA ILE A 49 -0.44 -1.33 -8.68
C ILE A 49 -0.36 -1.49 -10.20
N ALA A 50 -0.37 -2.74 -10.70
CA ALA A 50 -0.30 -3.05 -12.12
C ALA A 50 -1.51 -2.54 -12.90
N GLU A 51 -2.70 -2.54 -12.29
CA GLU A 51 -3.89 -1.91 -12.89
C GLU A 51 -3.71 -0.41 -13.13
N GLY A 52 -2.87 0.25 -12.32
CA GLY A 52 -2.52 1.66 -12.47
C GLY A 52 -3.69 2.64 -12.26
N LYS A 53 -4.89 2.15 -11.91
CA LYS A 53 -6.10 2.94 -11.66
C LYS A 53 -6.08 3.64 -10.31
N TYR A 54 -5.52 2.99 -9.29
CA TYR A 54 -5.47 3.49 -7.92
C TYR A 54 -4.08 4.08 -7.67
N ARG A 55 -3.87 5.33 -8.09
CA ARG A 55 -2.60 6.03 -7.87
C ARG A 55 -2.83 7.17 -6.89
N THR A 56 -2.12 7.15 -5.79
CA THR A 56 -2.14 8.22 -4.78
C THR A 56 -1.38 9.45 -5.27
N ALA A 57 -1.58 10.58 -4.60
CA ALA A 57 -1.04 11.87 -5.03
C ALA A 57 0.49 11.89 -5.11
N ASP A 58 1.18 11.13 -4.27
CA ASP A 58 2.64 10.97 -4.30
C ASP A 58 3.14 10.20 -5.53
N LEU A 59 2.27 9.44 -6.21
CA LEU A 59 2.53 8.77 -7.49
C LEU A 59 1.96 9.55 -8.69
N GLY A 60 1.52 10.80 -8.48
CA GLY A 60 0.93 11.64 -9.52
C GLY A 60 -0.50 11.27 -9.91
N GLY A 61 -1.21 10.51 -9.08
CA GLY A 61 -2.63 10.21 -9.26
C GLY A 61 -3.54 11.02 -8.32
N SER A 62 -4.84 10.73 -8.36
CA SER A 62 -5.84 11.42 -7.55
C SER A 62 -6.60 10.49 -6.59
N SER A 63 -6.20 9.22 -6.50
CA SER A 63 -6.88 8.23 -5.66
C SER A 63 -6.52 8.39 -4.20
N LYS A 64 -7.47 8.08 -3.32
CA LYS A 64 -7.26 8.12 -1.87
C LYS A 64 -6.64 6.82 -1.36
N THR A 65 -5.93 6.90 -0.23
CA THR A 65 -5.39 5.73 0.47
C THR A 65 -6.46 4.66 0.76
N THR A 66 -7.69 5.07 1.06
CA THR A 66 -8.83 4.17 1.28
C THR A 66 -9.27 3.41 0.04
N GLU A 67 -9.28 4.06 -1.12
CA GLU A 67 -9.63 3.43 -2.40
C GLU A 67 -8.56 2.41 -2.81
N PHE A 68 -7.29 2.75 -2.62
CA PHE A 68 -6.18 1.83 -2.83
C PHE A 68 -6.26 0.60 -1.92
N THR A 69 -6.54 0.82 -0.63
CA THR A 69 -6.68 -0.27 0.35
C THR A 69 -7.87 -1.17 0.02
N LYS A 70 -8.99 -0.59 -0.41
CA LYS A 70 -10.16 -1.35 -0.83
C LYS A 70 -9.89 -2.20 -2.06
N ALA A 71 -9.21 -1.65 -3.07
CA ALA A 71 -8.81 -2.41 -4.25
C ALA A 71 -7.94 -3.61 -3.88
N ILE A 72 -6.98 -3.46 -2.96
CA ILE A 72 -6.18 -4.59 -2.47
C ILE A 72 -7.08 -5.67 -1.83
N ILE A 73 -8.04 -5.28 -0.99
CA ILE A 73 -8.96 -6.22 -0.35
C ILE A 73 -9.80 -6.95 -1.39
N ASP A 74 -10.22 -6.28 -2.47
CA ASP A 74 -10.97 -6.90 -3.56
C ASP A 74 -10.13 -7.89 -4.39
N HIS A 75 -8.79 -7.83 -4.28
CA HIS A 75 -7.84 -8.73 -4.95
C HIS A 75 -7.27 -9.86 -4.06
N LEU A 76 -7.68 -9.95 -2.79
CA LEU A 76 -7.32 -11.04 -1.85
C LEU A 76 -8.25 -12.24 -1.99
#